data_AF-A0A7G8PWF7-F1
#
_entry.id   AF-A0A7G8PWF7-F1
#
_cell.length_a   1.000
_cell.length_b   1.000
_cell.length_c   1.000
_cell.angle_alpha   90.00
_cell.angle_beta   90.00
_cell.angle_gamma   90.00
#
_symmetry.space_group_name_H-M   'P 1'
#
loop_
_entity.id
_entity.type
_entity.pdbx_description
1 polymer ?
#
loop_
_entity_poly.entity_id
_entity_poly.type
_entity_poly.pdbx_seq_one_letter_code
_entity_poly.pdbx_strand_id
1 'polypeptide(L)'
;MNTFRIKTLLFTISFCFIITKTKTYSAVLNPNLSINECIDSLIIETKAILIKFETSRNTIANKLKYVNRIFLNSSDTQEKVALLIEKDILKDSLKYLDSNQETEISKIRYIKGLQILKILYEKNLALDHHFTSMNSLSEINNMANPNHYPEFAKTKNLLTESREGRRGFLLSDLMNDNLYTSVIHTFISLFNNEKIKGIKKKEELEKIECILDFTFRMNNDLDIIYFESIFLKRNNEEMTLDLEKLFKEYTAPIGYKTSLSDCRKNDDWATIVDNLNVYVNNIEMLTKENIYNSKVNIMQIDIKFPVDRLLQFINRYNIFISQSTKFYEKFGIMLNSYENEDRCAKSIPSEYLRLQENISETIEKFNTAYKPIEINGSKLKQALYGISEYD
;
A
#
# COMPACT_ATOMS: atom_id res chain seq x y z
N MET A 1 -29.44 -27.33 66.11
CA MET A 1 -28.61 -26.11 65.90
C MET A 1 -27.63 -26.22 64.71
N ASN A 2 -27.84 -27.11 63.71
CA ASN A 2 -26.91 -27.27 62.57
C ASN A 2 -27.52 -27.05 61.17
N THR A 3 -28.76 -26.56 61.07
CA THR A 3 -29.43 -26.33 59.77
C THR A 3 -29.52 -24.85 59.38
N PHE A 4 -29.03 -23.94 60.22
CA PHE A 4 -29.12 -22.49 60.00
C PHE A 4 -27.84 -21.84 59.46
N ARG A 5 -26.72 -22.57 59.38
CA ARG A 5 -25.44 -22.05 58.86
C ARG A 5 -25.19 -22.30 57.37
N ILE A 6 -25.91 -23.23 56.75
CA ILE A 6 -25.73 -23.57 55.32
C ILE A 6 -26.50 -22.62 54.39
N LYS A 7 -27.58 -21.99 54.87
CA LYS A 7 -28.35 -21.01 54.07
C LYS A 7 -27.74 -19.60 54.04
N THR A 8 -26.85 -19.28 54.98
CA THR A 8 -26.21 -17.95 55.07
C THR A 8 -24.93 -17.83 54.26
N LEU A 9 -24.35 -18.95 53.80
CA LEU A 9 -23.17 -18.94 52.91
C LEU A 9 -23.54 -18.84 51.42
N LEU A 10 -24.81 -19.05 51.06
CA LEU A 10 -25.32 -18.99 49.69
C LEU A 10 -25.86 -17.60 49.29
N PHE A 11 -25.82 -16.61 50.18
CA PHE A 11 -26.43 -15.29 49.94
C PHE A 11 -25.46 -14.09 49.99
N THR A 12 -24.14 -14.33 50.07
CA THR A 12 -23.11 -13.26 50.08
C THR A 12 -22.16 -13.30 48.89
N ILE A 13 -22.52 -14.01 47.81
CA ILE A 13 -21.90 -13.86 46.48
C ILE A 13 -22.87 -13.11 45.57
N SER A 14 -23.23 -11.91 45.98
CA SER A 14 -23.88 -10.93 45.13
C SER A 14 -23.33 -9.57 45.54
N PHE A 15 -22.91 -8.79 44.55
CA PHE A 15 -22.30 -7.46 44.70
C PHE A 15 -20.84 -7.40 45.17
N CYS A 16 -19.91 -7.52 44.22
CA CYS A 16 -19.06 -6.40 43.80
C CYS A 16 -18.21 -6.79 42.57
N PHE A 17 -18.88 -7.18 41.48
CA PHE A 17 -18.33 -6.88 40.17
C PHE A 17 -18.69 -5.44 39.88
N ILE A 18 -17.85 -4.50 40.32
CA ILE A 18 -17.75 -3.22 39.64
C ILE A 18 -17.17 -3.57 38.27
N ILE A 19 -18.06 -3.90 37.34
CA ILE A 19 -17.79 -3.75 35.92
C ILE A 19 -17.64 -2.25 35.76
N THR A 20 -16.41 -1.74 35.94
CA THR A 20 -16.02 -0.53 35.25
C THR A 20 -16.25 -0.88 33.78
N LYS A 21 -17.35 -0.37 33.23
CA LYS A 21 -17.49 -0.21 31.79
C LYS A 21 -16.32 0.69 31.39
N THR A 22 -15.17 0.08 31.13
CA THR A 22 -14.12 0.75 30.39
C THR A 22 -14.78 1.19 29.11
N LYS A 23 -14.74 2.51 28.90
CA LYS A 23 -15.25 3.19 27.71
C LYS A 23 -15.08 2.29 26.50
N THR A 24 -16.16 2.17 25.74
CA THR A 24 -16.15 1.73 24.35
C THR A 24 -14.91 2.30 23.66
N TYR A 25 -13.91 1.47 23.41
CA TYR A 25 -12.84 1.76 22.46
C TYR A 25 -13.44 1.63 21.06
N SER A 26 -14.32 2.57 20.72
CA SER A 26 -14.53 2.95 19.34
C SER A 26 -13.27 3.71 18.94
N ALA A 27 -12.24 2.97 18.52
CA ALA A 27 -11.20 3.52 17.69
C ALA A 27 -11.89 3.98 16.40
N VAL A 28 -12.37 5.22 16.40
CA VAL A 28 -12.73 5.92 15.17
C VAL A 28 -11.49 5.78 14.29
N LEU A 29 -11.67 5.19 13.12
CA LEU A 29 -10.66 5.03 12.08
C LEU A 29 -10.12 6.42 11.73
N ASN A 30 -9.12 6.90 12.48
CA ASN A 30 -8.61 8.25 12.33
C ASN A 30 -7.90 8.35 10.97
N PRO A 31 -8.40 9.20 10.06
CA PRO A 31 -8.02 9.19 8.66
C PRO A 31 -6.58 9.68 8.39
N ASN A 32 -5.89 10.23 9.38
CA ASN A 32 -4.57 10.86 9.21
C ASN A 32 -3.41 10.11 9.90
N LEU A 33 -3.61 8.88 10.39
CA LEU A 33 -2.48 8.13 10.96
C LEU A 33 -1.55 7.61 9.86
N SER A 34 -0.26 7.77 10.09
CA SER A 34 0.78 7.01 9.41
C SER A 34 0.73 5.53 9.79
N ILE A 35 1.35 4.68 8.97
CA ILE A 35 1.44 3.25 9.24
C ILE A 35 2.22 2.97 10.54
N ASN A 36 3.26 3.75 10.82
CA ASN A 36 4.02 3.63 12.07
C ASN A 36 3.15 3.92 13.30
N GLU A 37 2.34 4.98 13.26
CA GLU A 37 1.44 5.29 14.37
C GLU A 37 0.38 4.19 14.56
N CYS A 38 -0.08 3.55 13.46
CA CYS A 38 -0.97 2.39 13.55
C CYS A 38 -0.29 1.21 14.26
N ILE A 39 0.98 0.94 13.93
CA ILE A 39 1.78 -0.12 14.55
C ILE A 39 2.08 0.19 16.03
N ASP A 40 2.44 1.43 16.35
CA ASP A 40 2.75 1.82 17.73
C ASP A 40 1.50 1.77 18.60
N SER A 41 0.36 2.24 18.08
CA SER A 41 -0.95 2.10 18.72
C SER A 41 -1.33 0.64 18.92
N LEU A 42 -1.10 -0.23 17.92
CA LEU A 42 -1.31 -1.68 18.03
C LEU A 42 -0.49 -2.29 19.18
N ILE A 43 0.80 -1.94 19.28
CA ILE A 43 1.70 -2.44 20.32
C ILE A 43 1.23 -1.98 21.71
N ILE A 44 0.86 -0.70 21.85
CA ILE A 44 0.40 -0.12 23.12
C ILE A 44 -0.91 -0.78 23.55
N GLU A 45 -1.91 -0.88 22.68
CA GLU A 45 -3.21 -1.45 23.00
C GLU A 45 -3.10 -2.95 23.31
N THR A 46 -2.27 -3.69 22.57
CA THR A 46 -2.00 -5.12 22.85
C THR A 46 -1.35 -5.30 24.22
N LYS A 47 -0.35 -4.48 24.58
CA LYS A 47 0.27 -4.51 25.91
C LYS A 47 -0.74 -4.23 27.02
N ALA A 48 -1.63 -3.27 26.84
CA ALA A 48 -2.67 -2.95 27.81
C ALA A 48 -3.61 -4.14 28.07
N ILE A 49 -4.00 -4.87 27.01
CA ILE A 49 -4.79 -6.09 27.12
C ILE A 49 -4.03 -7.18 27.86
N LEU A 50 -2.78 -7.43 27.50
CA LEU A 50 -1.95 -8.45 28.16
C LEU A 50 -1.88 -8.22 29.67
N ILE A 51 -1.62 -6.98 30.09
CA ILE A 51 -1.57 -6.60 31.52
C ILE A 51 -2.93 -6.81 32.21
N LYS A 52 -4.04 -6.43 31.56
CA LYS A 52 -5.40 -6.62 32.07
C LYS A 52 -5.71 -8.10 32.33
N PHE A 53 -5.40 -8.97 31.37
CA PHE A 53 -5.65 -10.41 31.48
C PHE A 53 -4.67 -11.09 32.44
N GLU A 54 -3.41 -10.68 32.48
CA GLU A 54 -2.42 -11.18 33.44
C GLU A 54 -2.83 -10.91 34.89
N THR A 55 -3.31 -9.69 35.17
CA THR A 55 -3.83 -9.32 36.51
C THR A 55 -5.00 -10.22 36.92
N SER A 56 -5.92 -10.47 35.98
CA SER A 56 -7.09 -11.33 36.20
C SER A 56 -6.67 -12.80 36.42
N ARG A 57 -5.73 -13.31 35.62
CA ARG A 57 -5.17 -14.65 35.77
C ARG A 57 -4.48 -14.83 37.12
N ASN A 58 -3.66 -13.86 37.53
CA ASN A 58 -2.95 -13.92 38.81
C ASN A 58 -3.92 -14.00 39.99
N THR A 59 -5.05 -13.26 39.91
CA THR A 59 -6.12 -13.32 40.91
C THR A 59 -6.72 -14.73 41.00
N ILE A 60 -7.09 -15.33 39.86
CA ILE A 60 -7.67 -16.68 39.81
C ILE A 60 -6.65 -17.74 40.23
N ALA A 61 -5.39 -17.62 39.79
CA ALA A 61 -4.31 -18.54 40.13
C ALA A 61 -4.02 -18.55 41.64
N ASN A 62 -4.04 -17.38 42.29
CA ASN A 62 -3.91 -17.28 43.75
C ASN A 62 -5.10 -17.93 44.47
N LYS A 63 -6.32 -17.73 43.97
CA LYS A 63 -7.51 -18.40 44.51
C LYS A 63 -7.41 -19.93 44.35
N LEU A 64 -6.91 -20.40 43.20
CA LEU A 64 -6.70 -21.83 42.94
C LEU A 64 -5.63 -22.44 43.86
N LYS A 65 -4.54 -21.71 44.15
CA LYS A 65 -3.54 -22.11 45.16
C LYS A 65 -4.16 -22.22 46.55
N TYR A 66 -5.00 -21.27 46.93
CA TYR A 66 -5.71 -21.27 48.21
C TYR A 66 -6.67 -22.47 48.33
N VAL A 67 -7.52 -22.69 47.32
CA VAL A 67 -8.45 -23.83 47.26
C VAL A 67 -7.70 -25.16 47.32
N ASN A 68 -6.58 -25.30 46.60
CA ASN A 68 -5.74 -26.50 46.68
C ASN A 68 -5.19 -26.75 48.09
N ARG A 69 -4.78 -25.70 48.81
CA ARG A 69 -4.28 -25.83 50.17
C ARG A 69 -5.37 -26.31 51.13
N ILE A 70 -6.58 -25.77 51.02
CA ILE A 70 -7.73 -26.23 51.83
C ILE A 70 -8.07 -27.67 51.48
N PHE A 71 -8.12 -28.01 50.19
CA PHE A 71 -8.45 -29.35 49.71
C PHE A 71 -7.53 -30.43 50.28
N LEU A 72 -6.21 -30.15 50.34
CA LEU A 72 -5.22 -31.08 50.90
C LEU A 72 -5.37 -31.28 52.42
N ASN A 73 -5.85 -30.26 53.13
CA ASN A 73 -5.98 -30.28 54.59
C ASN A 73 -7.39 -30.71 55.07
N SER A 74 -8.39 -30.71 54.18
CA SER A 74 -9.74 -31.13 54.52
C SER A 74 -9.78 -32.64 54.80
N SER A 75 -10.54 -33.01 55.82
CA SER A 75 -10.80 -34.41 56.19
C SER A 75 -12.23 -34.85 55.83
N ASP A 76 -13.11 -33.89 55.55
CA ASP A 76 -14.50 -34.14 55.22
C ASP A 76 -14.69 -34.39 53.71
N THR A 77 -15.51 -35.40 53.40
CA THR A 77 -15.73 -35.80 52.00
C THR A 77 -16.61 -34.80 51.26
N GLN A 78 -17.62 -34.21 51.93
CA GLN A 78 -18.51 -33.23 51.29
C GLN A 78 -17.75 -31.93 50.97
N GLU A 79 -16.93 -31.46 51.90
CA GLU A 79 -16.04 -30.31 51.70
C GLU A 79 -15.04 -30.56 50.56
N LYS A 80 -14.42 -31.75 50.49
CA LYS A 80 -13.53 -32.12 49.37
C LYS A 80 -14.23 -32.07 48.02
N VAL A 81 -15.45 -32.59 47.91
CA VAL A 81 -16.23 -32.55 46.66
C VAL A 81 -16.54 -31.11 46.26
N ALA A 82 -16.95 -30.26 47.21
CA ALA A 82 -17.22 -28.84 46.94
C ALA A 82 -15.96 -28.10 46.46
N LEU A 83 -14.80 -28.35 47.07
CA LEU A 83 -13.51 -27.76 46.68
C LEU A 83 -13.03 -28.27 45.32
N LEU A 84 -13.33 -29.51 44.95
CA LEU A 84 -13.04 -30.03 43.60
C LEU A 84 -13.88 -29.31 42.54
N ILE A 85 -15.17 -29.09 42.79
CA ILE A 85 -16.06 -28.33 41.90
C ILE A 85 -15.54 -26.89 41.76
N GLU A 86 -15.20 -26.22 42.87
CA GLU A 86 -14.64 -24.86 42.81
C GLU A 86 -13.32 -24.81 42.03
N LYS A 87 -12.43 -25.78 42.24
CA LYS A 87 -11.17 -25.90 41.49
C LYS A 87 -11.41 -26.07 39.99
N ASP A 88 -12.40 -26.86 39.61
CA ASP A 88 -12.76 -27.08 38.21
C ASP A 88 -13.29 -25.79 37.55
N ILE A 89 -14.21 -25.09 38.23
CA ILE A 89 -14.71 -23.77 37.80
C ILE A 89 -13.56 -22.76 37.64
N LEU A 90 -12.61 -22.73 38.56
CA LEU A 90 -11.45 -21.82 38.47
C LEU A 90 -10.53 -22.18 37.29
N LYS A 91 -10.33 -23.48 37.01
CA LYS A 91 -9.55 -23.91 35.83
C LYS A 91 -10.24 -23.54 34.53
N ASP A 92 -11.55 -23.73 34.43
CA ASP A 92 -12.30 -23.34 33.24
C ASP A 92 -12.35 -21.83 33.07
N SER A 93 -12.42 -21.07 34.17
CA SER A 93 -12.27 -19.61 34.15
C SER A 93 -10.91 -19.17 33.61
N LEU A 94 -9.81 -19.89 33.92
CA LEU A 94 -8.49 -19.60 33.35
C LEU A 94 -8.47 -19.86 31.84
N LYS A 95 -8.98 -21.01 31.38
CA LYS A 95 -9.07 -21.30 29.93
C LYS A 95 -9.91 -20.26 29.19
N TYR A 96 -11.03 -19.84 29.78
CA TYR A 96 -11.88 -18.78 29.24
C TYR A 96 -11.11 -17.47 29.10
N LEU A 97 -10.35 -17.06 30.12
CA LEU A 97 -9.52 -15.85 30.05
C LEU A 97 -8.48 -15.91 28.93
N ASP A 98 -7.84 -17.05 28.72
CA ASP A 98 -6.85 -17.20 27.65
C ASP A 98 -7.48 -17.08 26.26
N SER A 99 -8.63 -17.74 26.02
CA SER A 99 -9.37 -17.58 24.76
C SER A 99 -9.86 -16.15 24.52
N ASN A 100 -10.33 -15.49 25.59
CA ASN A 100 -10.84 -14.12 25.48
C ASN A 100 -9.71 -13.10 25.23
N GLN A 101 -8.55 -13.31 25.84
CA GLN A 101 -7.36 -12.50 25.56
C GLN A 101 -6.99 -12.58 24.07
N GLU A 102 -6.92 -13.79 23.52
CA GLU A 102 -6.60 -14.00 22.10
C GLU A 102 -7.61 -13.34 21.17
N THR A 103 -8.89 -13.42 21.51
CA THR A 103 -9.97 -12.81 20.74
C THR A 103 -9.86 -11.28 20.72
N GLU A 104 -9.63 -10.66 21.88
CA GLU A 104 -9.46 -9.21 22.00
C GLU A 104 -8.20 -8.70 21.30
N ILE A 105 -7.09 -9.44 21.36
CA ILE A 105 -5.87 -9.12 20.60
C ILE A 105 -6.13 -9.22 19.09
N SER A 106 -6.81 -10.28 18.64
CA SER A 106 -7.14 -10.49 17.23
C SER A 106 -8.03 -9.38 16.68
N LYS A 107 -9.00 -8.92 17.49
CA LYS A 107 -9.86 -7.78 17.16
C LYS A 107 -9.05 -6.52 16.88
N ILE A 108 -8.09 -6.16 17.74
CA ILE A 108 -7.25 -4.98 17.51
C ILE A 108 -6.42 -5.17 16.26
N ARG A 109 -5.75 -6.31 16.10
CA ARG A 109 -4.93 -6.60 14.90
C ARG A 109 -5.75 -6.45 13.61
N TYR A 110 -6.99 -6.93 13.62
CA TYR A 110 -7.91 -6.81 12.51
C TYR A 110 -8.26 -5.34 12.19
N ILE A 111 -8.59 -4.54 13.21
CA ILE A 111 -8.89 -3.09 13.04
C ILE A 111 -7.66 -2.35 12.51
N LYS A 112 -6.49 -2.61 13.07
CA LYS A 112 -5.23 -1.97 12.64
C LYS A 112 -4.82 -2.42 11.24
N GLY A 113 -5.09 -3.67 10.86
CA GLY A 113 -4.91 -4.14 9.50
C GLY A 113 -5.80 -3.40 8.50
N LEU A 114 -7.06 -3.14 8.84
CA LEU A 114 -7.95 -2.30 8.03
C LEU A 114 -7.46 -0.85 7.91
N GLN A 115 -6.90 -0.29 8.98
CA GLN A 115 -6.25 1.04 8.93
C GLN A 115 -5.09 1.05 7.92
N ILE A 116 -4.23 0.04 7.96
CA ILE A 116 -3.11 -0.08 7.02
C ILE A 116 -3.63 -0.25 5.60
N LEU A 117 -4.64 -1.09 5.37
CA LEU A 117 -5.31 -1.24 4.07
C LEU A 117 -5.81 0.10 3.52
N LYS A 118 -6.48 0.90 4.35
CA LYS A 118 -6.95 2.24 3.98
C LYS A 118 -5.79 3.13 3.54
N ILE A 119 -4.70 3.18 4.32
CA ILE A 119 -3.53 4.00 3.99
C ILE A 119 -2.86 3.55 2.68
N LEU A 120 -2.71 2.24 2.48
CA LEU A 120 -2.15 1.70 1.23
C LEU A 120 -3.00 2.07 0.02
N TYR A 121 -4.33 2.06 0.17
CA TYR A 121 -5.24 2.48 -0.89
C TYR A 121 -5.09 3.96 -1.23
N GLU A 122 -5.00 4.85 -0.24
CA GLU A 122 -4.73 6.28 -0.49
C GLU A 122 -3.39 6.50 -1.21
N LYS A 123 -2.33 5.77 -0.81
CA LYS A 123 -1.04 5.84 -1.50
C LYS A 123 -1.13 5.33 -2.94
N ASN A 124 -1.90 4.28 -3.20
CA ASN A 124 -2.09 3.76 -4.55
C ASN A 124 -2.90 4.70 -5.45
N LEU A 125 -3.89 5.40 -4.88
CA LEU A 125 -4.61 6.48 -5.57
C LEU A 125 -3.70 7.67 -5.88
N ALA A 126 -2.82 8.06 -4.96
CA ALA A 126 -1.83 9.10 -5.22
C ALA A 126 -0.88 8.71 -6.36
N LEU A 127 -0.47 7.43 -6.43
CA LEU A 127 0.29 6.89 -7.56
C LEU A 127 -0.50 6.90 -8.87
N ASP A 128 -1.79 6.59 -8.84
CA ASP A 128 -2.63 6.65 -10.04
C ASP A 128 -2.72 8.08 -10.59
N HIS A 129 -2.90 9.06 -9.69
CA HIS A 129 -2.82 10.47 -10.05
C HIS A 129 -1.44 10.85 -10.56
N HIS A 130 -0.35 10.34 -9.97
CA HIS A 130 1.02 10.54 -10.45
C HIS A 130 1.18 10.06 -11.89
N PHE A 131 0.82 8.81 -12.19
CA PHE A 131 0.94 8.25 -13.55
C PHE A 131 0.01 8.90 -14.56
N THR A 132 -1.13 9.45 -14.12
CA THR A 132 -2.07 10.16 -14.99
C THR A 132 -1.66 11.62 -15.23
N SER A 133 -1.04 12.26 -14.24
CA SER A 133 -0.59 13.66 -14.30
C SER A 133 0.80 13.83 -14.91
N MET A 134 1.52 12.74 -15.15
CA MET A 134 2.78 12.76 -15.89
C MET A 134 2.52 13.18 -17.35
N ASN A 135 2.46 14.49 -17.56
CA ASN A 135 2.50 15.15 -18.84
C ASN A 135 3.82 14.77 -19.54
N SER A 136 3.84 14.14 -20.70
CA SER A 136 2.77 13.41 -21.38
C SER A 136 3.43 12.40 -22.33
N LEU A 137 2.84 11.21 -22.42
CA LEU A 137 3.10 10.25 -23.49
C LEU A 137 3.13 10.93 -24.87
N SER A 138 2.31 11.98 -25.05
CA SER A 138 2.31 12.83 -26.24
C SER A 138 3.55 13.74 -26.34
N GLU A 139 4.00 14.40 -25.28
CA GLU A 139 5.21 15.26 -25.28
C GLU A 139 6.46 14.41 -25.55
N ILE A 140 6.58 13.22 -24.96
CA ILE A 140 7.71 12.31 -25.21
C ILE A 140 7.77 11.92 -26.69
N ASN A 141 6.63 11.55 -27.27
CA ASN A 141 6.52 11.23 -28.69
C ASN A 141 6.80 12.46 -29.59
N ASN A 142 6.35 13.65 -29.18
CA ASN A 142 6.59 14.89 -29.93
C ASN A 142 8.08 15.25 -29.95
N MET A 143 8.77 15.15 -28.82
CA MET A 143 10.21 15.42 -28.68
C MET A 143 11.08 14.46 -29.47
N ALA A 144 10.65 13.21 -29.64
CA ALA A 144 11.38 12.21 -30.41
C ALA A 144 11.32 12.45 -31.93
N ASN A 145 10.39 13.27 -32.42
CA ASN A 145 10.15 13.45 -33.85
C ASN A 145 10.45 14.90 -34.34
N PRO A 146 11.43 15.09 -35.24
CA PRO A 146 11.90 16.39 -35.71
C PRO A 146 10.84 17.14 -36.51
N ASN A 147 9.82 16.47 -37.06
CA ASN A 147 8.73 17.15 -37.76
C ASN A 147 7.87 18.03 -36.84
N HIS A 148 7.94 17.83 -35.51
CA HIS A 148 7.26 18.69 -34.54
C HIS A 148 8.02 19.99 -34.24
N TYR A 149 9.24 20.17 -34.77
CA TYR A 149 10.04 21.36 -34.57
C TYR A 149 9.77 22.37 -35.71
N PRO A 150 9.27 23.58 -35.40
CA PRO A 150 8.91 24.58 -36.41
C PRO A 150 10.08 24.95 -37.35
N GLU A 151 11.30 25.00 -36.81
CA GLU A 151 12.52 25.30 -37.58
C GLU A 151 12.83 24.21 -38.60
N PHE A 152 12.66 22.94 -38.20
CA PHE A 152 12.86 21.79 -39.08
C PHE A 152 11.77 21.74 -40.15
N ALA A 153 10.49 21.88 -39.77
CA ALA A 153 9.36 21.90 -40.69
C ALA A 153 9.47 23.04 -41.71
N LYS A 154 9.84 24.25 -41.27
CA LYS A 154 10.06 25.39 -42.16
C LYS A 154 11.18 25.13 -43.16
N THR A 155 12.29 24.55 -42.70
CA THR A 155 13.41 24.23 -43.60
C THR A 155 13.06 23.13 -44.58
N LYS A 156 12.36 22.08 -44.13
CA LYS A 156 11.79 21.02 -44.97
C LYS A 156 10.91 21.60 -46.07
N ASN A 157 10.01 22.52 -45.74
CA ASN A 157 9.11 23.18 -46.72
C ASN A 157 9.89 24.04 -47.72
N LEU A 158 10.82 24.89 -47.24
CA LEU A 158 11.66 25.73 -48.11
C LEU A 158 12.47 24.90 -49.12
N LEU A 159 12.98 23.74 -48.71
CA LEU A 159 13.72 22.80 -49.57
C LEU A 159 12.81 22.08 -50.57
N THR A 160 11.53 21.91 -50.23
CA THR A 160 10.53 21.28 -51.09
C THR A 160 10.03 22.26 -52.14
N GLU A 161 9.78 23.52 -51.77
CA GLU A 161 9.34 24.60 -52.67
C GLU A 161 10.43 25.04 -53.66
N SER A 162 11.69 25.11 -53.20
CA SER A 162 12.83 25.50 -54.05
C SER A 162 13.23 24.46 -55.11
N ARG A 163 12.57 23.29 -55.12
CA ARG A 163 12.74 22.19 -56.08
C ARG A 163 11.80 22.25 -57.30
N GLU A 164 10.80 23.14 -57.33
CA GLU A 164 9.93 23.34 -58.50
C GLU A 164 10.77 23.74 -59.73
N GLY A 165 11.23 22.74 -60.49
CA GLY A 165 12.06 22.90 -61.68
C GLY A 165 13.29 21.98 -61.85
N ARG A 166 13.68 21.13 -60.87
CA ARG A 166 14.82 20.19 -61.03
C ARG A 166 14.49 18.76 -60.58
N ARG A 167 14.95 17.77 -61.38
CA ARG A 167 14.77 16.32 -61.14
C ARG A 167 15.37 15.90 -59.79
N GLY A 168 14.53 15.51 -58.84
CA GLY A 168 14.93 14.94 -57.56
C GLY A 168 13.92 13.91 -57.08
N PHE A 169 14.36 12.93 -56.28
CA PHE A 169 13.56 11.82 -55.75
C PHE A 169 12.43 12.38 -54.86
N LEU A 170 11.17 12.06 -55.18
CA LEU A 170 10.00 12.39 -54.36
C LEU A 170 9.77 11.25 -53.36
N LEU A 171 9.77 11.56 -52.07
CA LEU A 171 9.25 10.62 -51.08
C LEU A 171 7.73 10.58 -51.20
N SER A 172 7.14 9.39 -51.19
CA SER A 172 5.71 9.22 -51.00
C SER A 172 5.28 9.79 -49.64
N ASP A 173 4.03 10.27 -49.52
CA ASP A 173 3.49 10.86 -48.29
C ASP A 173 3.71 9.99 -47.05
N LEU A 174 3.58 8.66 -47.19
CA LEU A 174 3.81 7.68 -46.11
C LEU A 174 5.26 7.69 -45.56
N MET A 175 6.25 7.96 -46.42
CA MET A 175 7.65 8.07 -46.00
C MET A 175 8.01 9.47 -45.54
N ASN A 176 7.20 10.47 -45.86
CA ASN A 176 7.46 11.86 -45.49
C ASN A 176 7.25 12.11 -43.98
N ASP A 177 6.42 11.28 -43.33
CA ASP A 177 6.14 11.30 -41.89
C ASP A 177 7.11 10.44 -41.06
N ASN A 178 7.84 9.52 -41.70
CA ASN A 178 8.84 8.70 -41.02
C ASN A 178 10.12 9.52 -40.75
N LEU A 179 10.56 9.51 -39.49
CA LEU A 179 11.74 10.18 -38.95
C LEU A 179 12.99 10.03 -39.84
N TYR A 180 13.36 8.80 -40.18
CA TYR A 180 14.62 8.52 -40.88
C TYR A 180 14.58 9.06 -42.31
N THR A 181 13.44 8.93 -42.97
CA THR A 181 13.22 9.33 -44.36
C THR A 181 13.08 10.85 -44.51
N SER A 182 12.40 11.53 -43.58
CA SER A 182 12.29 12.99 -43.59
C SER A 182 13.66 13.66 -43.38
N VAL A 183 14.49 13.08 -42.53
CA VAL A 183 15.85 13.56 -42.26
C VAL A 183 16.76 13.37 -43.46
N ILE A 184 16.84 12.15 -44.00
CA ILE A 184 17.70 11.83 -45.14
C ILE A 184 17.33 12.72 -46.34
N HIS A 185 16.04 12.93 -46.57
CA HIS A 185 15.56 13.81 -47.63
C HIS A 185 15.97 15.27 -47.43
N THR A 186 15.89 15.77 -46.19
CA THR A 186 16.25 17.15 -45.83
C THR A 186 17.75 17.39 -46.02
N PHE A 187 18.61 16.45 -45.58
CA PHE A 187 20.06 16.53 -45.80
C PHE A 187 20.43 16.52 -47.29
N ILE A 188 19.91 15.57 -48.07
CA ILE A 188 20.19 15.49 -49.51
C ILE A 188 19.76 16.78 -50.22
N SER A 189 18.64 17.37 -49.79
CA SER A 189 18.14 18.61 -50.37
C SER A 189 18.96 19.83 -49.96
N LEU A 190 19.49 19.91 -48.74
CA LEU A 190 20.36 21.01 -48.29
C LEU A 190 21.71 21.07 -49.04
N PHE A 191 22.29 19.91 -49.37
CA PHE A 191 23.54 19.82 -50.12
C PHE A 191 23.38 20.19 -51.60
N ASN A 192 22.22 19.86 -52.20
CA ASN A 192 21.97 20.11 -53.63
C ASN A 192 21.40 21.51 -53.93
N ASN A 193 21.11 22.33 -52.91
CA ASN A 193 20.44 23.60 -53.10
C ASN A 193 21.42 24.79 -53.02
N GLU A 194 21.74 25.34 -54.19
CA GLU A 194 22.67 26.48 -54.37
C GLU A 194 22.05 27.85 -54.01
N LYS A 195 20.73 27.92 -53.77
CA LYS A 195 20.00 29.19 -53.54
C LYS A 195 20.17 29.78 -52.14
N ILE A 196 20.55 28.99 -51.14
CA ILE A 196 20.77 29.49 -49.77
C ILE A 196 22.20 30.05 -49.71
N LYS A 197 22.37 31.38 -49.68
CA LYS A 197 23.69 32.05 -49.66
C LYS A 197 24.17 32.36 -48.23
N GLY A 198 25.46 32.11 -47.96
CA GLY A 198 26.25 32.76 -46.90
C GLY A 198 25.83 32.47 -45.45
N ILE A 199 26.20 33.37 -44.52
CA ILE A 199 26.15 33.23 -43.05
C ILE A 199 24.79 32.72 -42.52
N LYS A 200 23.66 33.14 -43.11
CA LYS A 200 22.32 32.64 -42.74
C LYS A 200 22.14 31.14 -42.99
N LYS A 201 22.76 30.58 -44.03
CA LYS A 201 22.78 29.13 -44.27
C LYS A 201 23.46 28.40 -43.12
N LYS A 202 24.55 28.97 -42.59
CA LYS A 202 25.35 28.33 -41.55
C LYS A 202 24.62 28.32 -40.20
N GLU A 203 24.00 29.43 -39.82
CA GLU A 203 23.20 29.53 -38.58
C GLU A 203 21.94 28.65 -38.61
N GLU A 204 21.24 28.58 -39.75
CA GLU A 204 20.08 27.67 -39.89
C GLU A 204 20.51 26.20 -39.93
N LEU A 205 21.64 25.88 -40.56
CA LEU A 205 22.21 24.53 -40.55
C LEU A 205 22.61 24.08 -39.14
N GLU A 206 23.24 24.94 -38.35
CA GLU A 206 23.65 24.62 -36.96
C GLU A 206 22.42 24.31 -36.08
N LYS A 207 21.30 25.03 -36.26
CA LYS A 207 20.04 24.74 -35.54
C LYS A 207 19.43 23.40 -35.96
N ILE A 208 19.39 23.12 -37.26
CA ILE A 208 18.86 21.85 -37.79
C ILE A 208 19.75 20.69 -37.36
N GLU A 209 21.07 20.85 -37.39
CA GLU A 209 22.02 19.85 -36.92
C GLU A 209 21.75 19.48 -35.46
N CYS A 210 21.53 20.46 -34.59
CA CYS A 210 21.17 20.22 -33.19
C CYS A 210 19.82 19.52 -33.01
N ILE A 211 18.77 19.92 -33.75
CA ILE A 211 17.45 19.25 -33.68
C ILE A 211 17.57 17.79 -34.12
N LEU A 212 18.34 17.54 -35.18
CA LEU A 212 18.56 16.19 -35.70
C LEU A 212 19.39 15.35 -34.74
N ASP A 213 20.52 15.87 -34.26
CA ASP A 213 21.34 15.17 -33.28
C ASP A 213 20.54 14.79 -32.02
N PHE A 214 19.77 15.74 -31.47
CA PHE A 214 18.88 15.49 -30.34
C PHE A 214 17.86 14.39 -30.67
N THR A 215 17.06 14.57 -31.72
CA THR A 215 15.99 13.62 -32.06
C THR A 215 16.55 12.23 -32.37
N PHE A 216 17.67 12.09 -33.07
CA PHE A 216 18.26 10.77 -33.34
C PHE A 216 18.79 10.07 -32.09
N ARG A 217 19.55 10.80 -31.26
CA ARG A 217 20.15 10.21 -30.06
C ARG A 217 19.09 9.88 -29.03
N MET A 218 18.11 10.76 -28.87
CA MET A 218 17.08 10.60 -27.86
C MET A 218 15.87 9.78 -28.30
N ASN A 219 15.63 9.53 -29.60
CA ASN A 219 14.43 8.80 -30.04
C ASN A 219 14.28 7.45 -29.33
N ASN A 220 15.33 6.61 -29.32
CA ASN A 220 15.27 5.30 -28.70
C ASN A 220 15.06 5.37 -27.18
N ASP A 221 15.74 6.30 -26.51
CA ASP A 221 15.66 6.42 -25.05
C ASP A 221 14.31 7.00 -24.61
N LEU A 222 13.78 7.99 -25.33
CA LEU A 222 12.44 8.53 -25.13
C LEU A 222 11.37 7.46 -25.40
N ASP A 223 11.52 6.62 -26.42
CA ASP A 223 10.63 5.49 -26.68
C ASP A 223 10.65 4.46 -25.53
N ILE A 224 11.84 4.15 -24.98
CA ILE A 224 11.96 3.25 -23.83
C ILE A 224 11.26 3.86 -22.60
N ILE A 225 11.52 5.13 -22.29
CA ILE A 225 10.87 5.84 -21.18
C ILE A 225 9.35 5.82 -21.35
N TYR A 226 8.86 6.05 -22.57
CA TYR A 226 7.44 5.98 -22.91
C TYR A 226 6.82 4.62 -22.57
N PHE A 227 7.35 3.53 -23.13
CA PHE A 227 6.74 2.21 -22.97
C PHE A 227 6.88 1.68 -21.54
N GLU A 228 8.00 1.95 -20.88
CA GLU A 228 8.20 1.54 -19.49
C GLU A 228 7.29 2.35 -18.53
N SER A 229 7.01 3.61 -18.82
CA SER A 229 6.03 4.40 -18.05
C SER A 229 4.60 3.84 -18.18
N ILE A 230 4.18 3.39 -19.37
CA ILE A 230 2.89 2.70 -19.56
C ILE A 230 2.86 1.40 -18.75
N PHE A 231 3.95 0.64 -18.77
CA PHE A 231 4.07 -0.60 -18.01
C PHE A 231 3.91 -0.36 -16.50
N LEU A 232 4.56 0.67 -15.95
CA LEU A 232 4.41 1.06 -14.54
C LEU A 232 2.97 1.46 -14.20
N LYS A 233 2.32 2.23 -15.08
CA LYS A 233 0.91 2.61 -14.91
C LYS A 233 0.00 1.38 -14.82
N ARG A 234 0.17 0.42 -15.74
CA ARG A 234 -0.61 -0.82 -15.74
C ARG A 234 -0.39 -1.65 -14.48
N ASN A 235 0.85 -1.74 -13.99
CA ASN A 235 1.13 -2.44 -12.73
C ASN A 235 0.45 -1.75 -11.53
N ASN A 236 0.35 -0.41 -11.53
CA ASN A 236 -0.39 0.32 -10.49
C ASN A 236 -1.90 0.03 -10.52
N GLU A 237 -2.48 -0.10 -11.72
CA GLU A 237 -3.88 -0.52 -11.91
C GLU A 237 -4.10 -1.94 -11.34
N GLU A 238 -3.17 -2.87 -11.60
CA GLU A 238 -3.20 -4.22 -11.02
C GLU A 238 -3.08 -4.21 -9.49
N MET A 239 -2.22 -3.36 -8.90
CA MET A 239 -2.16 -3.17 -7.45
C MET A 239 -3.48 -2.68 -6.86
N THR A 240 -4.21 -1.80 -7.57
CA THR A 240 -5.53 -1.32 -7.16
C THR A 240 -6.53 -2.48 -7.10
N LEU A 241 -6.57 -3.31 -8.14
CA LEU A 241 -7.47 -4.46 -8.20
C LEU A 241 -7.17 -5.48 -7.09
N ASP A 242 -5.89 -5.72 -6.81
CA ASP A 242 -5.47 -6.60 -5.73
C ASP A 242 -5.84 -6.05 -4.34
N LEU A 243 -5.78 -4.73 -4.13
CA LEU A 243 -6.27 -4.10 -2.89
C LEU A 243 -7.78 -4.27 -2.71
N GLU A 244 -8.56 -4.04 -3.76
CA GLU A 244 -10.02 -4.24 -3.73
C GLU A 244 -10.37 -5.68 -3.40
N LYS A 245 -9.68 -6.64 -4.03
CA LYS A 245 -9.85 -8.07 -3.75
C LYS A 245 -9.46 -8.40 -2.31
N LEU A 246 -8.30 -7.93 -1.86
CA LEU A 246 -7.82 -8.16 -0.51
C LEU A 246 -8.83 -7.62 0.52
N PHE A 247 -9.34 -6.40 0.34
CA PHE A 247 -10.32 -5.81 1.25
C PHE A 247 -11.62 -6.63 1.33
N LYS A 248 -12.11 -7.12 0.19
CA LYS A 248 -13.29 -7.99 0.14
C LYS A 248 -13.06 -9.31 0.88
N GLU A 249 -11.91 -9.96 0.66
CA GLU A 249 -11.53 -11.17 1.40
C GLU A 249 -11.33 -10.88 2.89
N TYR A 250 -10.80 -9.70 3.22
CA TYR A 250 -10.53 -9.29 4.59
C TYR A 250 -11.80 -9.13 5.39
N THR A 251 -12.83 -8.55 4.78
CA THR A 251 -14.10 -8.18 5.43
C THR A 251 -15.22 -9.20 5.26
N ALA A 252 -15.00 -10.25 4.45
CA ALA A 252 -15.95 -11.35 4.28
C ALA A 252 -16.34 -12.09 5.58
N PRO A 253 -15.41 -12.39 6.53
CA PRO A 253 -15.75 -13.06 7.79
C PRO A 253 -16.80 -12.35 8.63
N ILE A 254 -16.76 -11.02 8.62
CA ILE A 254 -17.69 -10.17 9.38
C ILE A 254 -18.94 -9.79 8.56
N GLY A 255 -19.09 -10.36 7.36
CA GLY A 255 -20.27 -10.18 6.52
C GLY A 255 -20.39 -8.83 5.82
N TYR A 256 -19.31 -8.04 5.75
CA TYR A 256 -19.29 -6.79 5.00
C TYR A 256 -19.08 -7.09 3.50
N LYS A 257 -19.87 -6.45 2.62
CA LYS A 257 -19.94 -6.80 1.19
C LYS A 257 -19.58 -5.67 0.23
N THR A 258 -19.49 -4.44 0.74
CA THR A 258 -19.20 -3.25 -0.06
C THR A 258 -17.75 -3.27 -0.55
N SER A 259 -17.48 -2.67 -1.72
CA SER A 259 -16.11 -2.53 -2.25
C SER A 259 -15.29 -1.54 -1.40
N LEU A 260 -13.96 -1.56 -1.53
CA LEU A 260 -13.11 -0.61 -0.84
C LEU A 260 -13.34 0.81 -1.37
N SER A 261 -13.46 0.95 -2.69
CA SER A 261 -13.80 2.21 -3.35
C SER A 261 -15.09 2.83 -2.79
N ASP A 262 -16.16 2.04 -2.67
CA ASP A 262 -17.45 2.56 -2.20
C ASP A 262 -17.47 2.78 -0.68
N CYS A 263 -16.80 1.93 0.10
CA CYS A 263 -16.59 2.14 1.53
C CYS A 263 -15.86 3.47 1.78
N ARG A 264 -14.83 3.76 0.99
CA ARG A 264 -14.09 5.02 1.07
C ARG A 264 -14.96 6.22 0.69
N LYS A 265 -15.67 6.14 -0.45
CA LYS A 265 -16.51 7.24 -0.94
C LYS A 265 -17.62 7.63 0.03
N ASN A 266 -18.21 6.65 0.72
CA ASN A 266 -19.32 6.85 1.64
C ASN A 266 -18.89 6.92 3.12
N ASP A 267 -17.59 6.87 3.41
CA ASP A 267 -17.02 6.82 4.77
C ASP A 267 -17.65 5.72 5.67
N ASP A 268 -17.95 4.57 5.09
CA ASP A 268 -18.71 3.46 5.72
C ASP A 268 -17.86 2.58 6.67
N TRP A 269 -16.78 3.15 7.18
CA TRP A 269 -15.82 2.49 8.06
C TRP A 269 -16.41 2.10 9.42
N ALA A 270 -17.41 2.84 9.90
CA ALA A 270 -18.09 2.56 11.16
C ALA A 270 -18.85 1.22 11.12
N THR A 271 -19.53 0.93 9.99
CA THR A 271 -20.28 -0.32 9.79
C THR A 271 -19.38 -1.55 9.88
N ILE A 272 -18.15 -1.45 9.38
CA ILE A 272 -17.15 -2.53 9.49
C ILE A 272 -16.81 -2.81 10.96
N VAL A 273 -16.61 -1.76 11.75
CA VAL A 273 -16.32 -1.88 13.19
C VAL A 273 -17.51 -2.48 13.94
N ASP A 274 -18.73 -2.06 13.62
CA ASP A 274 -19.95 -2.60 14.21
C ASP A 274 -20.13 -4.09 13.89
N ASN A 275 -19.95 -4.48 12.63
CA ASN A 275 -19.99 -5.88 12.20
C ASN A 275 -18.92 -6.73 12.92
N LEU A 276 -17.70 -6.21 13.06
CA LEU A 276 -16.64 -6.87 13.82
C LEU A 276 -17.00 -7.03 15.30
N ASN A 277 -17.59 -6.00 15.92
CA ASN A 277 -18.01 -6.08 17.32
C ASN A 277 -19.09 -7.15 17.51
N VAL A 278 -20.08 -7.22 16.62
CA VAL A 278 -21.10 -8.28 16.63
C VAL A 278 -20.45 -9.65 16.50
N TYR A 279 -19.50 -9.79 15.57
CA TYR A 279 -18.78 -11.04 15.35
C TYR A 279 -17.98 -11.49 16.59
N VAL A 280 -17.22 -10.58 17.20
CA VAL A 280 -16.43 -10.86 18.41
C VAL A 280 -17.32 -11.20 19.60
N ASN A 281 -18.40 -10.44 19.82
CA ASN A 281 -19.34 -10.73 20.91
C ASN A 281 -19.96 -12.13 20.79
N ASN A 282 -20.18 -12.60 19.56
CA ASN A 282 -20.65 -13.97 19.31
C ASN A 282 -19.58 -15.02 19.70
N ILE A 283 -18.30 -14.76 19.41
CA ILE A 283 -17.19 -15.61 19.89
C ILE A 283 -17.17 -15.66 21.42
N GLU A 284 -17.25 -14.51 22.10
CA GLU A 284 -17.22 -14.45 23.56
C GLU A 284 -18.39 -15.23 24.19
N MET A 285 -19.59 -15.06 23.65
CA MET A 285 -20.79 -15.78 24.08
C MET A 285 -20.62 -17.29 23.93
N LEU A 286 -20.22 -17.77 22.74
CA LEU A 286 -20.02 -19.20 22.47
C LEU A 286 -18.89 -19.81 23.33
N THR A 287 -17.85 -19.03 23.62
CA THR A 287 -16.74 -19.46 24.49
C THR A 287 -17.22 -19.63 25.93
N LYS A 288 -18.05 -18.71 26.43
CA LYS A 288 -18.58 -18.76 27.79
C LYS A 288 -19.50 -19.95 28.02
N GLU A 289 -20.33 -20.28 27.03
CA GLU A 289 -21.28 -21.37 27.15
C GLU A 289 -20.60 -22.75 26.97
N ASN A 290 -19.35 -22.80 26.49
CA ASN A 290 -18.56 -24.02 26.24
C ASN A 290 -19.23 -25.00 25.25
N ILE A 291 -20.15 -24.50 24.40
CA ILE A 291 -21.05 -25.33 23.59
C ILE A 291 -20.41 -25.73 22.24
N TYR A 292 -19.42 -24.99 21.70
CA TYR A 292 -18.86 -25.27 20.37
C TYR A 292 -17.39 -24.85 20.20
N ASN A 293 -16.45 -25.52 20.88
CA ASN A 293 -15.01 -25.20 20.76
C ASN A 293 -14.48 -25.23 19.31
N SER A 294 -14.98 -26.13 18.46
CA SER A 294 -14.58 -26.17 17.04
C SER A 294 -15.05 -24.94 16.25
N LYS A 295 -16.28 -24.48 16.49
CA LYS A 295 -16.85 -23.29 15.82
C LYS A 295 -16.13 -22.02 16.28
N VAL A 296 -15.86 -21.88 17.58
CA VAL A 296 -15.08 -20.78 18.15
C VAL A 296 -13.70 -20.71 17.49
N ASN A 297 -13.01 -21.85 17.36
CA ASN A 297 -11.70 -21.91 16.70
C ASN A 297 -11.76 -21.47 15.24
N ILE A 298 -12.75 -21.92 14.46
CA ILE A 298 -12.95 -21.50 13.07
C ILE A 298 -13.15 -19.98 13.01
N MET A 299 -14.04 -19.45 13.86
CA MET A 299 -14.33 -18.02 13.86
C MET A 299 -13.11 -17.16 14.23
N GLN A 300 -12.27 -17.63 15.15
CA GLN A 300 -11.00 -16.99 15.50
C GLN A 300 -9.99 -17.05 14.34
N ILE A 301 -9.92 -18.17 13.62
CA ILE A 301 -9.06 -18.30 12.43
C ILE A 301 -9.52 -17.30 11.36
N ASP A 302 -10.83 -17.16 11.14
CA ASP A 302 -11.38 -16.30 10.09
C ASP A 302 -11.02 -14.82 10.28
N ILE A 303 -10.82 -14.34 11.51
CA ILE A 303 -10.34 -12.96 11.76
C ILE A 303 -8.82 -12.84 11.82
N LYS A 304 -8.09 -13.94 12.06
CA LYS A 304 -6.62 -13.95 12.05
C LYS A 304 -6.07 -14.03 10.62
N PHE A 305 -6.67 -14.88 9.78
CA PHE A 305 -6.17 -15.19 8.43
C PHE A 305 -6.05 -13.99 7.48
N PRO A 306 -7.00 -13.03 7.46
CA PRO A 306 -6.87 -11.83 6.64
C PRO A 306 -5.64 -10.98 6.94
N VAL A 307 -5.16 -10.98 8.19
CA VAL A 307 -3.96 -10.25 8.60
C VAL A 307 -2.73 -10.77 7.85
N ASP A 308 -2.65 -12.08 7.61
CA ASP A 308 -1.56 -12.72 6.88
C ASP A 308 -1.54 -12.30 5.42
N ARG A 309 -2.72 -12.20 4.82
CA ARG A 309 -2.89 -11.77 3.42
C ARG A 309 -2.49 -10.32 3.24
N LEU A 310 -2.80 -9.47 4.20
CA LEU A 310 -2.34 -8.08 4.20
C LEU A 310 -0.81 -7.98 4.19
N LEU A 311 -0.11 -8.80 4.98
CA LEU A 311 1.35 -8.82 5.00
C LEU A 311 1.96 -9.24 3.67
N GLN A 312 1.38 -10.24 3.00
CA GLN A 312 1.80 -10.65 1.66
C GLN A 312 1.63 -9.52 0.65
N PHE A 313 0.50 -8.83 0.71
CA PHE A 313 0.22 -7.69 -0.16
C PHE A 313 1.21 -6.54 0.07
N ILE A 314 1.47 -6.19 1.33
CA ILE A 314 2.44 -5.18 1.72
C ILE A 314 3.82 -5.46 1.11
N ASN A 315 4.27 -6.71 1.16
CA ASN A 315 5.55 -7.08 0.56
C ASN A 315 5.55 -6.87 -0.96
N ARG A 316 4.47 -7.26 -1.64
CA ARG A 316 4.31 -7.02 -3.08
C ARG A 316 4.29 -5.53 -3.42
N TYR A 317 3.57 -4.72 -2.64
CA TYR A 317 3.54 -3.28 -2.79
C TYR A 317 4.95 -2.67 -2.62
N ASN A 318 5.70 -3.08 -1.59
CA ASN A 318 7.08 -2.64 -1.39
C ASN A 318 8.00 -2.99 -2.56
N ILE A 319 7.86 -4.20 -3.12
CA ILE A 319 8.59 -4.63 -4.32
C ILE A 319 8.22 -3.74 -5.50
N PHE A 320 6.94 -3.48 -5.73
CA PHE A 320 6.46 -2.60 -6.79
C PHE A 320 7.02 -1.18 -6.68
N ILE A 321 7.00 -0.58 -5.49
CA ILE A 321 7.60 0.74 -5.25
C ILE A 321 9.10 0.71 -5.54
N SER A 322 9.83 -0.28 -5.02
CA SER A 322 11.27 -0.39 -5.25
C SER A 322 11.62 -0.59 -6.73
N GLN A 323 10.83 -1.36 -7.46
CA GLN A 323 11.00 -1.54 -8.91
C GLN A 323 10.74 -0.23 -9.64
N SER A 324 9.65 0.46 -9.30
CA SER A 324 9.31 1.75 -9.90
C SER A 324 10.40 2.80 -9.69
N THR A 325 10.99 2.87 -8.49
CA THR A 325 12.15 3.75 -8.23
C THR A 325 13.31 3.46 -9.19
N LYS A 326 13.65 2.18 -9.41
CA LYS A 326 14.74 1.79 -10.33
C LYS A 326 14.44 2.15 -11.79
N PHE A 327 13.19 2.07 -12.22
CA PHE A 327 12.80 2.53 -13.56
C PHE A 327 13.01 4.03 -13.70
N TYR A 328 12.59 4.84 -12.70
CA TYR A 328 12.83 6.28 -12.75
C TYR A 328 14.31 6.66 -12.66
N GLU A 329 15.12 5.95 -11.86
CA GLU A 329 16.58 6.10 -11.87
C GLU A 329 17.17 5.82 -13.25
N LYS A 330 16.71 4.74 -13.91
CA LYS A 330 17.10 4.40 -15.28
C LYS A 330 16.71 5.50 -16.27
N PHE A 331 15.51 6.07 -16.15
CA PHE A 331 15.07 7.19 -16.99
C PHE A 331 15.96 8.42 -16.80
N GLY A 332 16.35 8.72 -15.56
CA GLY A 332 17.27 9.80 -15.26
C GLY A 332 18.64 9.60 -15.92
N ILE A 333 19.19 8.39 -15.89
CA ILE A 333 20.45 8.04 -16.56
C ILE A 333 20.34 8.23 -18.08
N MET A 334 19.24 7.77 -18.68
CA MET A 334 18.99 7.90 -20.13
C MET A 334 18.96 9.37 -20.56
N LEU A 335 18.21 10.22 -19.86
CA LEU A 335 18.14 11.65 -20.19
C LEU A 335 19.47 12.37 -19.93
N ASN A 336 20.21 12.01 -18.89
CA ASN A 336 21.50 12.65 -18.61
C ASN A 336 22.64 12.15 -19.53
N SER A 337 22.35 11.21 -20.45
CA SER A 337 23.34 10.69 -21.39
C SER A 337 23.45 11.49 -22.71
N TYR A 338 22.65 12.54 -22.88
CA TYR A 338 22.72 13.39 -24.07
C TYR A 338 24.02 14.21 -24.12
N GLU A 339 25.00 13.73 -24.88
CA GLU A 339 26.38 14.26 -24.89
C GLU A 339 26.51 15.73 -25.38
N ASN A 340 25.59 16.20 -26.22
CA ASN A 340 25.70 17.50 -26.90
C ASN A 340 24.86 18.60 -26.23
N GLU A 341 24.44 18.41 -24.99
CA GLU A 341 23.57 19.32 -24.25
C GLU A 341 24.10 20.77 -24.24
N ASP A 342 25.38 20.96 -23.88
CA ASP A 342 26.02 22.29 -23.82
C ASP A 342 26.07 22.98 -25.19
N ARG A 343 26.28 22.21 -26.26
CA ARG A 343 26.43 22.73 -27.63
C ARG A 343 25.08 23.10 -28.24
N CYS A 344 24.05 22.32 -27.92
CA CYS A 344 22.73 22.42 -28.50
C CYS A 344 21.66 22.99 -27.57
N ALA A 345 22.04 23.53 -26.41
CA ALA A 345 21.15 24.05 -25.36
C ALA A 345 19.99 24.93 -25.85
N LYS A 346 20.23 25.75 -26.90
CA LYS A 346 19.20 26.65 -27.46
C LYS A 346 18.15 25.97 -28.34
N SER A 347 18.40 24.72 -28.75
CA SER A 347 17.58 23.93 -29.67
C SER A 347 16.93 22.72 -28.98
N ILE A 348 17.30 22.45 -27.73
CA ILE A 348 16.68 21.41 -26.90
C ILE A 348 15.29 21.89 -26.47
N PRO A 349 14.24 21.05 -26.57
CA PRO A 349 12.90 21.41 -26.10
C PRO A 349 12.87 21.74 -24.61
N SER A 350 12.09 22.74 -24.22
CA SER A 350 11.84 23.04 -22.80
C SER A 350 11.18 21.88 -22.06
N GLU A 351 10.41 21.07 -22.79
CA GLU A 351 9.72 19.87 -22.35
C GLU A 351 10.70 18.78 -21.92
N TYR A 352 11.88 18.72 -22.54
CA TYR A 352 12.93 17.78 -22.19
C TYR A 352 13.54 18.09 -20.83
N LEU A 353 13.87 19.37 -20.60
CA LEU A 353 14.37 19.85 -19.31
C LEU A 353 13.33 19.62 -18.20
N ARG A 354 12.06 19.90 -18.50
CA ARG A 354 10.95 19.61 -17.58
C ARG A 354 10.84 18.12 -17.28
N LEU A 355 11.07 17.25 -18.26
CA LEU A 355 11.05 15.80 -18.07
C LEU A 355 12.19 15.35 -17.12
N GLN A 356 13.40 15.89 -17.27
CA GLN A 356 14.53 15.62 -16.37
C GLN A 356 14.23 16.05 -14.92
N GLU A 357 13.69 17.26 -14.74
CA GLU A 357 13.27 17.77 -13.43
C GLU A 357 12.18 16.88 -12.81
N ASN A 358 11.13 16.58 -13.59
CA ASN A 358 10.02 15.73 -13.16
C ASN A 358 10.48 14.34 -12.72
N ILE A 359 11.43 13.72 -13.45
CA ILE A 359 11.98 12.41 -13.07
C ILE A 359 12.74 12.50 -11.75
N SER A 360 13.54 13.54 -11.55
CA SER A 360 14.29 13.76 -10.31
C SER A 360 13.35 13.93 -9.11
N GLU A 361 12.32 14.77 -9.24
CA GLU A 361 11.27 14.90 -8.23
C GLU A 361 10.51 13.59 -7.98
N THR A 362 10.26 12.83 -9.05
CA THR A 362 9.56 11.55 -8.96
C THR A 362 10.35 10.54 -8.16
N ILE A 363 11.67 10.42 -8.38
CA ILE A 363 12.55 9.54 -7.59
C ILE A 363 12.46 9.90 -6.10
N GLU A 364 12.44 11.18 -5.77
CA GLU A 364 12.27 11.64 -4.39
C GLU A 364 10.90 11.25 -3.81
N LYS A 365 9.81 11.46 -4.56
CA LYS A 365 8.44 11.06 -4.17
C LYS A 365 8.31 9.56 -3.96
N PHE A 366 8.94 8.74 -4.81
CA PHE A 366 8.97 7.29 -4.62
C PHE A 366 9.72 6.90 -3.35
N ASN A 367 10.84 7.56 -3.03
CA ASN A 367 11.62 7.27 -1.84
C ASN A 367 10.99 7.77 -0.53
N THR A 368 10.12 8.78 -0.58
CA THR A 368 9.55 9.44 0.60
C THR A 368 8.04 9.22 0.75
N ALA A 369 7.25 9.63 -0.23
CA ALA A 369 5.79 9.64 -0.15
C ALA A 369 5.17 8.26 -0.42
N TYR A 370 5.69 7.53 -1.40
CA TYR A 370 5.08 6.26 -1.83
C TYR A 370 5.68 5.03 -1.15
N LYS A 371 6.97 5.07 -0.81
CA LYS A 371 7.63 4.03 -0.03
C LYS A 371 7.15 4.09 1.41
N PRO A 372 6.53 3.02 1.92
CA PRO A 372 6.18 2.96 3.31
C PRO A 372 7.43 2.47 4.06
N ILE A 373 8.39 3.38 4.28
CA ILE A 373 9.64 3.14 5.04
C ILE A 373 9.33 2.54 6.43
N GLU A 374 8.12 2.82 6.91
CA GLU A 374 7.51 2.35 8.15
C GLU A 374 7.22 0.83 8.16
N ILE A 375 7.20 0.17 7.00
CA ILE A 375 6.88 -1.26 6.88
C ILE A 375 8.16 -2.09 6.68
N ASN A 376 9.07 -2.05 7.66
CA ASN A 376 10.17 -3.01 7.71
C ASN A 376 9.82 -4.22 8.59
N GLY A 377 10.08 -5.40 8.01
CA GLY A 377 9.36 -6.64 8.27
C GLY A 377 9.37 -7.15 9.72
N SER A 378 10.39 -6.91 10.53
CA SER A 378 10.45 -7.45 11.89
C SER A 378 9.44 -6.79 12.83
N LYS A 379 9.35 -5.45 12.83
CA LYS A 379 8.42 -4.70 13.71
C LYS A 379 6.96 -4.97 13.34
N LEU A 380 6.64 -5.01 12.05
CA LEU A 380 5.27 -5.25 11.59
C LEU A 380 4.85 -6.71 11.82
N LYS A 381 5.70 -7.68 11.52
CA LYS A 381 5.43 -9.09 11.84
C LYS A 381 5.27 -9.28 13.35
N GLN A 382 6.15 -8.69 14.16
CA GLN A 382 6.03 -8.77 15.61
C GLN A 382 4.73 -8.14 16.11
N ALA A 383 4.32 -7.00 15.56
CA ALA A 383 3.08 -6.35 15.97
C ALA A 383 1.83 -7.14 15.54
N LEU A 384 1.81 -7.69 14.33
CA LEU A 384 0.65 -8.40 13.78
C LEU A 384 0.57 -9.87 14.22
N TYR A 385 1.69 -10.53 14.53
CA TYR A 385 1.72 -11.92 15.00
C TYR A 385 1.99 -12.06 16.50
N GLY A 386 2.67 -11.11 17.12
CA GLY A 386 3.22 -11.29 18.47
C GLY A 386 4.46 -12.19 18.50
N ILE A 387 5.03 -12.52 17.34
CA ILE A 387 6.24 -13.34 17.24
C ILE A 387 7.44 -12.40 17.26
N SER A 388 8.21 -12.44 18.34
CA SER A 388 9.59 -11.94 18.33
C SER A 388 10.39 -12.84 17.40
N GLU A 389 11.11 -12.30 16.41
CA GLU A 389 12.09 -13.10 15.63
C GLU A 389 13.26 -13.60 16.51
N TYR A 390 13.24 -13.31 17.82
CA TYR A 390 14.25 -13.67 18.82
C TYR A 390 13.72 -14.55 19.99
N ASP A 391 12.50 -15.08 19.93
CA ASP A 391 11.98 -16.05 20.93
C ASP A 391 11.99 -17.50 20.42
#